data_AF-A0A1V6EMQ0-F1
#
_entry.id   AF-A0A1V6EMQ0-F1
#
_cell.length_a   1.000
_cell.length_b   1.000
_cell.length_c   1.000
_cell.angle_alpha   90.00
_cell.angle_beta   90.00
_cell.angle_gamma   90.00
#
_symmetry.space_group_name_H-M   'P 1'
#
loop_
_entity.id
_entity.type
_entity.pdbx_description
1 polymer ?
#
loop_
_entity_poly.entity_id
_entity_poly.type
_entity_poly.pdbx_seq_one_letter_code
_entity_poly.pdbx_strand_id
1 'polypeptide(L)'
;MAQAEAIIDAGVLSFMHWMVQRDPVHGVVPLIQQLNAQADEWRAAEIARARKRLAKGEDLDAVLEALSRGLTQKMLHGAMAELHSGDPAHREQTTQAISRLFLRSQGNNRH
;
A
#
# COMPACT_ATOMS: atom_id res chain seq x y z
N MET A 1 42.09 7.48 -17.40
CA MET A 1 41.42 6.19 -17.67
C MET A 1 40.63 5.67 -16.47
N ALA A 2 41.01 5.96 -15.21
CA ALA A 2 40.30 5.50 -14.00
C ALA A 2 38.85 6.03 -13.79
N GLN A 3 38.48 7.18 -14.35
CA GLN A 3 37.13 7.76 -14.17
C GLN A 3 36.03 6.96 -14.88
N ALA A 4 36.35 6.34 -16.03
CA ALA A 4 35.39 5.60 -16.83
C ALA A 4 35.04 4.24 -16.21
N GLU A 5 36.02 3.53 -15.64
CA GLU A 5 35.80 2.27 -14.90
C GLU A 5 34.93 2.48 -13.66
N ALA A 6 35.19 3.54 -12.87
CA ALA A 6 34.40 3.81 -11.67
C ALA A 6 32.91 4.13 -11.96
N ILE A 7 32.63 4.78 -13.10
CA ILE A 7 31.24 5.06 -13.54
C ILE A 7 30.57 3.76 -14.04
N ILE A 8 31.33 2.91 -14.75
CA ILE A 8 30.84 1.61 -15.22
C ILE A 8 30.51 0.70 -14.03
N ASP A 9 31.38 0.60 -13.02
CA ASP A 9 31.16 -0.23 -11.83
C ASP A 9 29.93 0.21 -11.03
N ALA A 10 29.75 1.52 -10.85
CA ALA A 10 28.55 2.08 -10.22
C ALA A 10 27.28 1.81 -11.04
N GLY A 11 27.38 1.84 -12.37
CA GLY A 11 26.30 1.52 -13.30
C GLY A 11 25.91 0.03 -13.25
N VAL A 12 26.89 -0.87 -13.20
CA VAL A 12 26.68 -2.32 -13.09
C VAL A 12 26.01 -2.67 -11.77
N LEU A 13 26.47 -2.11 -10.65
CA LEU A 13 25.85 -2.31 -9.33
C LEU A 13 24.40 -1.79 -9.29
N SER A 14 24.16 -0.61 -9.87
CA SER A 14 22.81 -0.04 -9.99
C SER A 14 21.89 -0.89 -10.86
N PHE A 15 22.41 -1.45 -11.96
CA PHE A 15 21.68 -2.36 -12.83
C PHE A 15 21.38 -3.70 -12.14
N MET A 16 22.33 -4.28 -11.41
CA MET A 16 22.10 -5.49 -10.62
C MET A 16 21.02 -5.28 -9.56
N HIS A 17 21.05 -4.15 -8.85
CA HIS A 17 20.01 -3.80 -7.88
C HIS A 17 18.63 -3.62 -8.55
N TRP A 18 18.58 -2.98 -9.72
CA TRP A 18 17.37 -2.85 -10.51
C TRP A 18 16.80 -4.19 -11.01
N MET A 19 17.67 -5.12 -11.42
CA MET A 19 17.25 -6.48 -11.80
C MET A 19 16.66 -7.25 -10.63
N VAL A 20 17.27 -7.19 -9.44
CA VAL A 20 16.75 -7.85 -8.23
C VAL A 20 15.36 -7.30 -7.85
N GLN A 21 15.14 -6.00 -7.97
CA GLN A 21 13.82 -5.41 -7.69
C GLN A 21 12.73 -5.85 -8.68
N ARG A 22 13.11 -6.17 -9.92
CA ARG A 22 12.23 -6.61 -11.02
C ARG A 22 12.17 -8.11 -11.19
N ASP A 23 12.88 -8.87 -10.35
CA ASP A 23 12.80 -10.33 -10.36
C ASP A 23 11.34 -10.76 -10.18
N PRO A 24 10.77 -11.59 -11.08
CA PRO A 24 9.36 -11.97 -11.02
C PRO A 24 8.98 -12.78 -9.77
N VAL A 25 9.96 -13.40 -9.10
CA VAL A 25 9.77 -14.32 -7.97
C VAL A 25 10.17 -13.68 -6.64
N HIS A 26 11.23 -12.87 -6.63
CA HIS A 26 11.84 -12.30 -5.43
C HIS A 26 11.85 -10.76 -5.40
N GLY A 27 11.44 -10.11 -6.49
CA GLY A 27 11.34 -8.66 -6.59
C GLY A 27 10.07 -8.11 -5.93
N VAL A 28 10.04 -6.79 -5.74
CA VAL A 28 8.91 -6.09 -5.10
C VAL A 28 7.83 -5.66 -6.10
N VAL A 29 8.15 -5.64 -7.40
CA VAL A 29 7.22 -5.18 -8.45
C VAL A 29 5.93 -6.01 -8.51
N PRO A 30 5.96 -7.35 -8.47
CA PRO A 30 4.73 -8.15 -8.45
C PRO A 30 3.84 -7.83 -7.24
N LEU A 31 4.44 -7.64 -6.06
CA LEU A 31 3.69 -7.27 -4.85
C LEU A 31 3.05 -5.88 -4.99
N ILE A 32 3.76 -4.90 -5.54
CA ILE A 32 3.22 -3.55 -5.80
C ILE A 32 2.03 -3.63 -6.76
N GLN A 33 2.13 -4.44 -7.83
CA GLN A 33 1.04 -4.62 -8.79
C GLN A 33 -0.19 -5.25 -8.13
N GLN A 34 -0.01 -6.28 -7.29
CA GLN A 34 -1.10 -6.91 -6.54
C GLN A 34 -1.77 -5.93 -5.57
N LEU A 35 -0.99 -5.14 -4.84
CA LEU A 35 -1.51 -4.12 -3.93
C LEU A 35 -2.34 -3.06 -4.67
N ASN A 36 -1.84 -2.56 -5.80
CA ASN A 36 -2.57 -1.59 -6.62
C ASN A 36 -3.87 -2.18 -7.19
N ALA A 37 -3.81 -3.41 -7.73
CA ALA A 37 -4.99 -4.09 -8.24
C ALA A 37 -6.06 -4.26 -7.17
N GLN A 38 -5.66 -4.71 -5.96
CA GLN A 38 -6.59 -4.88 -4.85
C GLN A 38 -7.23 -3.56 -4.41
N ALA A 39 -6.46 -2.48 -4.35
CA ALA A 39 -6.95 -1.15 -4.01
C ALA A 39 -7.95 -0.63 -5.06
N ASP A 40 -7.67 -0.85 -6.34
CA ASP A 40 -8.56 -0.45 -7.43
C ASP A 40 -9.87 -1.24 -7.44
N GLU A 41 -9.84 -2.54 -7.16
CA GLU A 41 -11.05 -3.35 -7.00
C GLU A 41 -11.96 -2.80 -5.90
N TRP A 42 -11.38 -2.45 -4.74
CA TRP A 42 -12.14 -1.86 -3.64
C TRP A 42 -12.72 -0.52 -4.02
N ARG A 43 -11.92 0.37 -4.62
CA ARG A 43 -12.36 1.68 -5.09
C ARG A 43 -13.50 1.57 -6.10
N ALA A 44 -13.38 0.68 -7.09
CA ALA A 44 -14.40 0.47 -8.11
C ALA A 44 -15.72 -0.01 -7.48
N ALA A 45 -15.64 -0.98 -6.56
CA ALA A 45 -16.80 -1.48 -5.84
C ALA A 45 -17.50 -0.38 -5.02
N GLU A 46 -16.75 0.44 -4.28
CA GLU A 46 -17.34 1.53 -3.50
C GLU A 46 -17.98 2.61 -4.37
N ILE A 47 -17.33 2.99 -5.48
CA ILE A 47 -17.89 3.96 -6.43
C ILE A 47 -19.19 3.43 -7.04
N ALA A 48 -19.25 2.14 -7.39
CA ALA A 48 -20.46 1.52 -7.91
C ALA A 48 -21.61 1.56 -6.88
N ARG A 49 -21.29 1.27 -5.59
CA ARG A 49 -22.26 1.40 -4.49
C ARG A 49 -22.74 2.84 -4.32
N ALA A 50 -21.83 3.81 -4.30
CA ALA A 50 -22.15 5.23 -4.19
C ALA A 50 -23.07 5.70 -5.33
N ARG A 51 -22.75 5.35 -6.58
CA ARG A 51 -23.59 5.67 -7.75
C ARG A 51 -25.00 5.09 -7.63
N LYS A 52 -25.12 3.85 -7.15
CA LYS A 52 -26.43 3.21 -6.92
C LYS A 52 -27.25 3.95 -5.86
N ARG A 53 -26.61 4.47 -4.81
CA ARG A 53 -27.28 5.25 -3.76
C ARG A 53 -27.74 6.63 -4.25
N LEU A 54 -26.88 7.32 -5.00
CA LEU A 54 -27.25 8.59 -5.66
C LEU A 54 -28.44 8.41 -6.61
N ALA A 55 -28.44 7.35 -7.42
CA ALA A 55 -29.54 7.05 -8.33
C ALA A 55 -30.88 6.77 -7.62
N LYS A 56 -30.84 6.42 -6.32
CA LYS A 56 -32.02 6.24 -5.48
C LYS A 56 -32.47 7.54 -4.80
N GLY A 57 -31.78 8.66 -5.03
CA GLY A 57 -32.08 9.95 -4.42
C GLY A 57 -31.57 10.09 -2.98
N GLU A 58 -30.61 9.27 -2.57
CA GLU A 58 -29.96 9.48 -1.27
C GLU A 58 -29.15 10.78 -1.26
N ASP A 59 -29.10 11.42 -0.09
CA ASP A 59 -28.34 12.65 0.13
C ASP A 59 -26.85 12.50 -0.22
N LEU A 60 -26.29 13.52 -0.86
CA LEU A 60 -24.92 13.50 -1.37
C LEU A 60 -23.89 13.32 -0.25
N ASP A 61 -24.04 14.06 0.85
CA ASP A 61 -23.10 14.00 1.97
C ASP A 61 -23.14 12.62 2.63
N ALA A 62 -24.33 12.05 2.80
CA ALA A 62 -24.50 10.69 3.30
C ALA A 62 -23.86 9.62 2.40
N VAL A 63 -23.88 9.81 1.08
CA VAL A 63 -23.23 8.90 0.13
C VAL A 63 -21.71 9.03 0.20
N LEU A 64 -21.19 10.25 0.23
CA LEU A 64 -19.74 10.51 0.32
C LEU A 64 -19.15 9.97 1.62
N GLU A 65 -19.85 10.17 2.74
CA GLU A 65 -19.42 9.65 4.04
C GLU A 65 -19.34 8.11 4.03
N ALA A 66 -20.33 7.46 3.45
CA ALA A 66 -20.34 6.00 3.38
C ALA A 66 -19.30 5.43 2.40
N LEU A 67 -19.06 6.10 1.27
CA LEU A 67 -17.96 5.78 0.36
C LEU A 67 -16.61 5.87 1.08
N SER A 68 -16.36 6.98 1.77
CA SER A 68 -15.15 7.23 2.53
C SER A 68 -14.92 6.18 3.62
N ARG A 69 -15.95 5.89 4.42
CA ARG A 69 -15.91 4.85 5.46
C ARG A 69 -15.68 3.47 4.87
N GLY A 70 -16.41 3.11 3.83
CA GLY A 70 -16.33 1.80 3.19
C GLY A 70 -14.93 1.50 2.65
N LEU A 71 -14.32 2.48 1.99
CA LEU A 71 -12.96 2.35 1.48
C LEU A 71 -11.93 2.27 2.61
N THR A 72 -12.02 3.16 3.61
CA THR A 72 -11.09 3.19 4.75
C THR A 72 -11.14 1.88 5.55
N GLN A 73 -12.33 1.34 5.79
CA GLN A 73 -12.51 0.05 6.46
C GLN A 73 -11.83 -1.08 5.70
N LYS A 74 -11.98 -1.16 4.38
CA LYS A 74 -11.32 -2.19 3.56
C LYS A 74 -9.80 -2.10 3.63
N MET A 75 -9.25 -0.88 3.55
CA MET A 75 -7.81 -0.65 3.62
C MET A 75 -7.23 -1.00 5.00
N LEU A 76 -7.94 -0.69 6.10
CA LEU A 76 -7.47 -0.99 7.45
C LEU A 76 -7.71 -2.44 7.87
N HIS A 77 -8.72 -3.11 7.31
CA HIS A 77 -9.11 -4.45 7.73
C HIS A 77 -7.96 -5.45 7.62
N GLY A 78 -7.19 -5.42 6.52
CA GLY A 78 -6.02 -6.30 6.35
C GLY A 78 -4.95 -6.08 7.43
N ALA A 79 -4.59 -4.83 7.71
CA ALA A 79 -3.63 -4.50 8.76
C ALA A 79 -4.13 -4.94 10.15
N MET A 80 -5.40 -4.71 10.44
CA MET A 80 -5.98 -5.16 11.71
C MET A 80 -6.01 -6.68 11.79
N ALA A 81 -6.38 -7.41 10.73
CA ALA A 81 -6.43 -8.86 10.74
C ALA A 81 -5.05 -9.47 11.04
N GLU A 82 -3.99 -8.95 10.42
CA GLU A 82 -2.61 -9.38 10.66
C GLU A 82 -2.13 -9.13 12.11
N LEU A 83 -2.59 -8.06 12.77
CA LEU A 83 -2.30 -7.83 14.19
C LEU A 83 -2.98 -8.86 15.10
N HIS A 84 -4.15 -9.37 14.71
CA HIS A 84 -4.94 -10.31 15.50
C HIS A 84 -4.58 -11.78 15.21
N SER A 85 -4.02 -12.11 14.05
CA SER A 85 -3.74 -13.49 13.62
C SER A 85 -2.39 -14.06 14.09
N GLY A 86 -1.47 -13.23 14.60
CA GLY A 86 -0.08 -13.63 14.84
C GLY A 86 0.20 -14.40 16.15
N ASP A 87 1.06 -15.43 16.03
CA ASP A 87 1.89 -16.01 17.10
C ASP A 87 2.61 -14.87 17.87
N PRO A 88 2.66 -14.90 19.22
CA PRO A 88 3.43 -13.97 20.03
C PRO A 88 4.81 -13.58 19.48
N ALA A 89 5.55 -14.52 18.86
CA ALA A 89 6.88 -14.26 18.30
C ALA A 89 6.87 -13.33 17.06
N HIS A 90 5.82 -13.37 16.24
CA HIS A 90 5.72 -12.57 15.00
C HIS A 90 4.95 -11.25 15.23
N ARG A 91 4.17 -11.17 16.32
CA ARG A 91 3.31 -10.03 16.62
C ARG A 91 4.09 -8.72 16.77
N GLU A 92 5.28 -8.75 17.35
CA GLU A 92 6.11 -7.54 17.51
C GLU A 92 6.56 -6.99 16.16
N GLN A 93 7.08 -7.85 15.27
CA GLN A 93 7.53 -7.45 13.94
C GLN A 93 6.37 -6.90 13.10
N THR A 94 5.21 -7.56 13.13
CA THR A 94 3.98 -7.10 12.47
C THR A 94 3.52 -5.75 13.02
N THR A 95 3.54 -5.57 14.34
CA THR A 95 3.18 -4.30 14.99
C THR A 95 4.11 -3.17 14.56
N GLN A 96 5.43 -3.39 14.53
CA GLN A 96 6.40 -2.40 14.09
C GLN A 96 6.26 -2.07 12.60
N ALA A 97 5.98 -3.05 11.74
CA ALA A 97 5.74 -2.83 10.32
C ALA A 97 4.49 -1.98 10.09
N ILE A 98 3.35 -2.34 10.70
CA ILE A 98 2.09 -1.62 10.57
C ILE A 98 2.18 -0.21 11.14
N SER A 99 2.86 -0.03 12.27
CA SER A 99 3.11 1.31 12.85
C SER A 99 3.88 2.20 11.87
N ARG A 100 4.89 1.66 11.17
CA ARG A 100 5.64 2.41 10.16
C ARG A 100 4.81 2.73 8.92
N LEU A 101 3.91 1.84 8.52
CA LEU A 101 3.07 2.04 7.34
C LEU A 101 1.94 3.06 7.56
N PHE A 102 1.29 3.02 8.74
CA PHE A 102 0.07 3.80 8.97
C PHE A 102 0.23 4.97 9.96
N LEU A 103 1.26 4.97 10.82
CA LEU A 103 1.41 5.98 11.89
C LEU A 103 2.65 6.88 11.72
N ARG A 104 3.57 6.56 10.81
CA ARG A 104 4.82 7.31 10.61
C ARG A 104 4.63 8.77 10.18
N SER A 105 3.50 9.09 9.51
CA SER A 105 3.19 10.48 9.10
C SER A 105 2.80 11.39 10.27
N GLN A 106 2.38 10.84 11.42
CA GLN A 106 1.91 11.66 12.56
C GLN A 106 3.08 12.28 13.37
N GLY A 107 4.31 11.83 13.15
CA GLY A 107 5.50 12.31 13.87
C GLY A 107 6.30 13.42 13.17
N ASN A 108 6.04 13.69 11.88
CA ASN A 108 6.87 14.59 11.06
C ASN A 108 6.25 15.98 10.82
N ASN A 109 5.15 16.33 11.48
CA ASN A 109 4.57 17.68 11.41
C ASN A 109 5.03 18.56 12.59
N ARG A 110 6.36 18.70 12.72
CA ARG A 110 7.00 19.76 13.53
C ARG A 110 7.84 20.63 12.60
N HIS A 111 7.19 21.54 11.88
CA HIS A 111 7.79 22.79 11.40
C HIS A 111 6.70 23.83 11.25
#